data_AF-G3WHW3-F1
#
_entry.id   AF-G3WHW3-F1
#
_cell.length_a   1.000
_cell.length_b   1.000
_cell.length_c   1.000
_cell.angle_alpha   90.00
_cell.angle_beta   90.00
_cell.angle_gamma   90.00
#
_symmetry.space_group_name_H-M   'P 1'
#
loop_
_entity.id
_entity.type
_entity.pdbx_description
1 polymer ?
#
loop_
_entity_poly.entity_id
_entity_poly.type
_entity_poly.pdbx_seq_one_letter_code
_entity_poly.pdbx_strand_id
1 'polypeptide(L)'
;MNIQGHLGEELIQDLINYCLSYIAKIKLPKKRGTFIEFRNGMLNVSPIGRSCSHEERLEFYELDKKENIRQKFVTDLQKTFEGKGLTFSIGGQISFDVFPNGWDKRYCLRLVENDGYKTIYFFGDKTMPGGNDYEIYTDSRTVGYSVTSPEDTQRICEKLFL
;
A
#
# COMPACT_ATOMS: atom_id res chain seq x y z
N MET A 1 -9.42 -10.80 11.43
CA MET A 1 -8.30 -10.24 12.21
C MET A 1 -8.05 -8.82 11.72
N ASN A 2 -7.90 -7.83 12.59
CA ASN A 2 -7.62 -6.44 12.23
C ASN A 2 -6.15 -6.10 12.52
N ILE A 3 -5.65 -4.97 12.01
CA ILE A 3 -4.23 -4.59 12.14
C ILE A 3 -3.79 -4.46 13.61
N GLN A 4 -4.64 -3.90 14.47
CA GLN A 4 -4.39 -3.77 15.90
C GLN A 4 -4.16 -5.15 16.55
N GLY A 5 -5.04 -6.12 16.29
CA GLY A 5 -4.91 -7.46 16.84
C GLY A 5 -3.72 -8.24 16.29
N HIS A 6 -3.17 -7.84 15.15
CA HIS A 6 -1.98 -8.48 14.56
C HIS A 6 -0.66 -7.88 15.07
N LEU A 7 -0.58 -6.55 15.19
CA LEU A 7 0.65 -5.84 15.56
C LEU A 7 0.77 -5.55 17.06
N GLY A 8 -0.35 -5.54 17.78
CA GLY A 8 -0.42 -5.10 19.17
C GLY A 8 -0.46 -3.57 19.34
N GLU A 9 -0.99 -3.13 20.48
CA GLU A 9 -1.15 -1.71 20.81
C GLU A 9 0.18 -0.94 20.89
N GLU A 10 1.21 -1.55 21.49
CA GLU A 10 2.51 -0.91 21.71
C GLU A 10 3.14 -0.45 20.39
N LEU A 11 3.26 -1.36 19.42
CA LEU A 11 3.82 -1.04 18.10
C LEU A 11 2.95 -0.05 17.31
N ILE A 12 1.62 -0.14 17.43
CA ILE A 12 0.69 0.80 16.80
C ILE A 12 0.87 2.21 17.35
N GLN A 13 0.99 2.36 18.68
CA GLN A 13 1.19 3.64 19.31
C GLN A 13 2.55 4.23 18.94
N ASP A 14 3.62 3.44 18.93
CA ASP A 14 4.94 3.88 18.48
C ASP A 14 4.90 4.41 17.04
N LEU A 15 4.26 3.67 16.14
CA LEU A 15 4.09 4.06 14.74
C LEU A 15 3.30 5.36 14.60
N ILE A 16 2.17 5.49 15.30
CA ILE A 16 1.34 6.70 15.29
C ILE A 16 2.10 7.89 15.85
N ASN A 17 2.76 7.75 17.01
CA ASN A 17 3.52 8.80 17.67
C ASN A 17 4.68 9.27 16.79
N TYR A 18 5.38 8.35 16.13
CA TYR A 18 6.42 8.69 15.17
C TYR A 18 5.85 9.47 13.99
N CYS A 19 4.75 8.99 13.39
CA CYS A 19 4.13 9.66 12.26
C CYS A 19 3.67 11.08 12.61
N LEU A 20 3.01 11.27 13.75
CA LEU A 20 2.58 12.58 14.23
C LEU A 20 3.77 13.51 14.46
N SER A 21 4.83 13.02 15.11
CA SER A 21 6.05 13.78 15.36
C SER A 21 6.77 14.19 14.07
N TYR A 22 6.79 13.30 13.08
CA TYR A 22 7.39 13.57 11.78
C TYR A 22 6.57 14.63 11.02
N ILE A 23 5.25 14.44 10.94
CA ILE A 23 4.33 15.38 10.27
C ILE A 23 4.39 16.76 10.91
N ALA A 24 4.51 16.86 12.23
CA ALA A 24 4.64 18.14 12.93
C ALA A 24 5.86 18.95 12.45
N LYS A 25 6.98 18.30 12.11
CA LYS A 25 8.23 18.94 11.68
C LYS A 25 8.24 19.35 10.20
N ILE A 26 7.43 18.70 9.36
CA ILE A 26 7.33 19.08 7.94
C ILE A 26 6.56 20.40 7.82
N LYS A 27 7.14 21.41 7.19
CA LYS A 27 6.41 22.64 6.81
C LYS A 27 5.90 22.49 5.38
N LEU A 28 4.58 22.53 5.22
CA LEU A 28 3.90 22.47 3.92
C LEU A 28 3.19 23.81 3.65
N PRO A 29 2.94 24.17 2.37
CA PRO A 29 2.12 25.34 2.06
C PRO A 29 0.73 25.28 2.71
N LYS A 30 0.14 24.08 2.78
CA LYS A 30 -1.16 23.83 3.39
C LYS A 30 -1.11 22.51 4.18
N LYS A 31 -1.73 22.51 5.36
CA LYS A 31 -2.11 21.31 6.12
C LYS A 31 -3.60 21.36 6.42
N ARG A 32 -4.24 20.20 6.45
CA ARG A 32 -5.67 20.05 6.75
C ARG A 32 -5.80 19.13 7.96
N GLY A 33 -6.62 18.09 7.88
CA GLY A 33 -6.83 17.10 8.94
C GLY A 33 -6.82 15.69 8.40
N THR A 34 -7.02 14.72 9.29
CA THR A 34 -6.95 13.28 8.96
C THR A 34 -5.58 12.92 8.37
N PHE A 35 -4.53 13.23 9.13
CA PHE A 35 -3.14 12.92 8.79
C PHE A 35 -2.82 11.43 8.89
N ILE A 36 -3.50 10.75 9.82
CA ILE A 36 -3.43 9.30 10.01
C ILE A 36 -4.89 8.83 10.03
N GLU A 37 -5.24 7.92 9.13
CA GLU A 37 -6.54 7.28 9.07
C GLU A 37 -6.39 5.81 9.42
N PHE A 38 -7.00 5.40 10.53
CA PHE A 38 -6.97 4.02 11.00
C PHE A 38 -8.03 3.21 10.25
N ARG A 39 -7.61 2.17 9.53
CA ARG A 39 -8.50 1.23 8.82
C ARG A 39 -8.35 -0.16 9.39
N ASN A 40 -9.23 -1.07 8.99
CA ASN A 40 -9.20 -2.45 9.47
C ASN A 40 -7.88 -3.18 9.15
N GLY A 41 -7.33 -2.95 7.94
CA GLY A 41 -6.16 -3.63 7.42
C GLY A 41 -4.84 -2.86 7.51
N MET A 42 -4.89 -1.57 7.78
CA MET A 42 -3.77 -0.65 7.52
C MET A 42 -3.98 0.70 8.21
N LEU A 43 -2.90 1.47 8.30
CA LEU A 43 -2.95 2.92 8.51
C LEU A 43 -2.71 3.62 7.18
N ASN A 44 -3.52 4.61 6.82
CA ASN A 44 -3.18 5.53 5.74
C ASN A 44 -2.60 6.82 6.32
N VAL A 45 -1.39 7.20 5.90
CA VAL A 45 -0.68 8.39 6.39
C VAL A 45 -0.57 9.43 5.28
N SER A 46 -1.01 10.66 5.53
CA SER A 46 -1.01 11.77 4.58
C SER A 46 -0.38 13.02 5.21
N PRO A 47 0.77 13.52 4.69
CA PRO A 47 1.41 14.72 5.23
C PRO A 47 0.57 16.00 5.14
N ILE A 48 -0.15 16.18 4.03
CA ILE A 48 -1.11 17.30 3.85
C ILE A 48 -2.41 17.09 4.65
N GLY A 49 -2.78 15.84 4.90
CA GLY A 49 -4.05 15.45 5.50
C GLY A 49 -5.12 15.13 4.46
N ARG A 50 -5.91 14.06 4.69
CA ARG A 50 -6.90 13.56 3.72
C ARG A 50 -8.11 14.46 3.53
N SER A 51 -8.37 15.39 4.43
CA SER A 51 -9.48 16.37 4.31
C SER A 51 -9.14 17.57 3.43
N CYS A 52 -8.11 17.47 2.57
CA CYS A 52 -7.78 18.49 1.58
C CYS A 52 -8.74 18.50 0.39
N SER A 53 -8.85 19.65 -0.26
CA SER A 53 -9.60 19.80 -1.51
C SER A 53 -8.89 19.10 -2.67
N HIS A 54 -9.59 18.94 -3.79
CA HIS A 54 -8.97 18.37 -4.99
C HIS A 54 -7.80 19.23 -5.51
N GLU A 55 -7.95 20.55 -5.51
CA GLU A 55 -6.90 21.49 -5.91
C GLU A 55 -5.67 21.37 -5.01
N GLU A 56 -5.88 21.35 -3.69
CA GLU A 56 -4.81 21.18 -2.70
C GLU A 56 -4.08 19.84 -2.83
N ARG A 57 -4.81 18.79 -3.22
CA ARG A 57 -4.24 17.47 -3.54
C ARG A 57 -3.32 17.54 -4.75
N LEU A 58 -3.70 18.25 -5.82
CA LEU A 58 -2.86 18.42 -7.00
C LEU A 58 -1.60 19.24 -6.67
N GLU A 59 -1.76 20.34 -5.94
CA GLU A 59 -0.63 21.15 -5.48
C GLU A 59 0.36 20.32 -4.63
N PHE A 60 -0.15 19.54 -3.67
CA PHE A 60 0.71 18.67 -2.86
C PHE A 60 1.40 17.62 -3.70
N TYR A 61 0.72 17.04 -4.69
CA TYR A 61 1.30 16.01 -5.55
C TYR A 61 2.48 16.53 -6.36
N GLU A 62 2.37 17.75 -6.92
CA GLU A 62 3.47 18.38 -7.65
C GLU A 62 4.62 18.80 -6.71
N LEU A 63 4.30 19.30 -5.52
CA LEU A 63 5.31 19.58 -4.50
C LEU A 63 6.05 18.31 -4.07
N ASP A 64 5.31 17.23 -3.81
CA ASP A 64 5.86 15.95 -3.37
C ASP A 64 6.77 15.32 -4.42
N LYS A 65 6.44 15.42 -5.72
CA LYS A 65 7.36 15.01 -6.80
C LYS A 65 8.67 15.78 -6.78
N LYS A 66 8.62 17.09 -6.50
CA LYS A 66 9.81 17.95 -6.49
C LYS A 66 10.67 17.71 -5.25
N GLU A 67 10.04 17.56 -4.09
CA GLU A 67 10.73 17.52 -2.79
C GLU A 67 10.88 16.11 -2.20
N ASN A 68 10.23 15.11 -2.79
CA ASN A 68 10.21 13.72 -2.37
C ASN A 68 9.76 13.53 -0.91
N ILE A 69 8.71 14.25 -0.51
CA ILE A 69 8.27 14.34 0.90
C ILE A 69 7.84 12.97 1.43
N ARG A 70 6.93 12.29 0.73
CA ARG A 70 6.45 10.95 1.11
C ARG A 70 7.55 9.91 1.02
N GLN A 71 8.42 9.98 0.01
CA GLN A 71 9.53 9.05 -0.14
C GLN A 71 10.52 9.15 1.02
N LYS A 72 10.94 10.37 1.40
CA LYS A 72 11.81 10.59 2.56
C LYS A 72 11.17 10.08 3.85
N PHE A 73 9.88 10.38 4.04
CA PHE A 73 9.15 9.94 5.22
C PHE A 73 9.05 8.41 5.29
N VAL A 74 8.72 7.73 4.18
CA VAL A 74 8.70 6.27 4.12
C VAL A 74 10.08 5.67 4.37
N THR A 75 11.15 6.23 3.80
CA THR A 75 12.53 5.77 4.04
C THR A 75 12.93 5.88 5.51
N ASP A 76 12.58 6.97 6.19
CA ASP A 76 12.86 7.14 7.62
C ASP A 76 12.03 6.17 8.48
N LEU A 77 10.77 5.93 8.13
CA LEU A 77 9.91 4.93 8.78
C LEU A 77 10.46 3.51 8.61
N GLN A 78 10.87 3.13 7.40
CA GLN A 78 11.46 1.82 7.11
C GLN A 78 12.70 1.57 7.96
N LYS A 79 13.57 2.58 8.10
CA LYS A 79 14.76 2.49 8.96
C LYS A 79 14.41 2.41 10.44
N THR A 80 13.44 3.20 10.89
CA THR A 80 13.05 3.28 12.31
C THR A 80 12.37 1.99 12.79
N PHE A 81 11.54 1.39 11.95
CA PHE A 81 10.75 0.21 12.25
C PHE A 81 11.28 -1.06 11.56
N GLU A 82 12.57 -1.08 11.23
CA GLU A 82 13.22 -2.23 10.62
C GLU A 82 13.02 -3.48 11.49
N GLY A 83 12.69 -4.61 10.86
CA GLY A 83 12.43 -5.87 11.57
C GLY A 83 11.10 -5.96 12.33
N LYS A 84 10.27 -4.91 12.34
CA LYS A 84 8.96 -4.91 13.02
C LYS A 84 7.80 -5.48 12.20
N GLY A 85 8.08 -6.04 11.02
CA GLY A 85 7.07 -6.69 10.18
C GLY A 85 6.11 -5.72 9.50
N LEU A 86 6.55 -4.50 9.18
CA LEU A 86 5.75 -3.47 8.50
C LEU A 86 6.17 -3.29 7.04
N THR A 87 5.17 -3.14 6.17
CA THR A 87 5.32 -2.73 4.77
C THR A 87 4.74 -1.33 4.60
N PHE A 88 5.42 -0.52 3.80
CA PHE A 88 5.05 0.86 3.49
C PHE A 88 4.89 1.00 1.97
N SER A 89 3.74 1.50 1.51
CA SER A 89 3.44 1.63 0.08
C SER A 89 2.96 3.03 -0.25
N ILE A 90 3.73 3.74 -1.07
CA ILE A 90 3.32 5.06 -1.58
C ILE A 90 2.30 4.86 -2.70
N GLY A 91 1.08 5.37 -2.48
CA GLY A 91 -0.03 5.20 -3.40
C GLY A 91 -0.80 6.50 -3.59
N GLY A 92 -1.27 6.74 -4.83
CA GLY A 92 -2.04 7.93 -5.15
C GLY A 92 -1.26 9.24 -4.97
N GLN A 93 -1.98 10.31 -4.66
CA GLN A 93 -1.44 11.67 -4.77
C GLN A 93 -0.94 12.28 -3.45
N ILE A 94 -1.47 11.83 -2.30
CA ILE A 94 -1.30 12.55 -1.02
C ILE A 94 -0.85 11.68 0.15
N SER A 95 -0.83 10.36 0.00
CA SER A 95 -0.63 9.45 1.13
C SER A 95 0.23 8.26 0.77
N PHE A 96 0.50 7.46 1.79
CA PHE A 96 1.04 6.11 1.71
C PHE A 96 0.34 5.23 2.74
N ASP A 97 0.30 3.94 2.48
CA ASP A 97 -0.29 2.93 3.39
C ASP A 97 0.81 2.25 4.20
N VAL A 98 0.49 1.93 5.46
CA VAL A 98 1.31 1.13 6.37
C VAL A 98 0.50 -0.07 6.81
N PHE A 99 1.02 -1.27 6.57
CA PHE A 99 0.33 -2.53 6.86
C PHE A 99 1.33 -3.63 7.23
N PRO A 100 0.89 -4.72 7.88
CA PRO A 100 1.79 -5.82 8.21
C PRO A 100 2.34 -6.51 6.95
N ASN A 101 3.54 -7.05 7.04
CA ASN A 101 4.15 -7.81 5.94
C ASN A 101 3.23 -8.95 5.48
N GLY A 102 3.05 -9.06 4.16
CA GLY A 102 2.18 -10.07 3.54
C GLY A 102 0.68 -9.76 3.63
N TRP A 103 0.28 -8.56 4.07
CA TRP A 103 -1.09 -8.05 3.95
C TRP A 103 -1.33 -7.30 2.62
N ASP A 104 -0.42 -7.45 1.66
CA ASP A 104 -0.66 -7.17 0.25
C ASP A 104 -1.66 -8.18 -0.37
N LYS A 105 -1.83 -8.17 -1.70
CA LYS A 105 -2.81 -9.03 -2.37
C LYS A 105 -2.61 -10.53 -2.09
N ARG A 106 -1.40 -10.99 -1.71
CA ARG A 106 -1.17 -12.39 -1.29
C ARG A 106 -1.98 -12.79 -0.05
N TYR A 107 -2.51 -11.83 0.71
CA TYR A 107 -3.35 -12.12 1.86
C TYR A 107 -4.54 -13.02 1.49
N CYS A 108 -5.16 -12.81 0.32
CA CYS A 108 -6.31 -13.60 -0.10
C CYS A 108 -5.94 -15.05 -0.43
N LEU A 109 -4.69 -15.34 -0.80
CA LEU A 109 -4.25 -16.70 -1.12
C LEU A 109 -4.39 -17.64 0.08
N ARG A 110 -4.25 -17.13 1.31
CA ARG A 110 -4.47 -17.90 2.55
C ARG A 110 -5.92 -18.36 2.74
N LEU A 111 -6.86 -17.68 2.09
CA LEU A 111 -8.28 -18.00 2.17
C LEU A 111 -8.67 -19.13 1.22
N VAL A 112 -7.89 -19.35 0.15
CA VAL A 112 -8.21 -20.30 -0.93
C VAL A 112 -7.20 -21.46 -1.02
N GLU A 113 -6.10 -21.41 -0.27
CA GLU A 113 -5.04 -22.43 -0.35
C GLU A 113 -5.51 -23.85 0.03
N ASN A 114 -6.57 -23.96 0.84
CA ASN A 114 -7.14 -25.24 1.28
C ASN A 114 -8.41 -25.65 0.48
N ASP A 115 -8.78 -24.90 -0.56
CA ASP A 115 -9.99 -25.16 -1.35
C ASP A 115 -9.78 -26.25 -2.43
N GLY A 116 -8.56 -26.80 -2.55
CA GLY A 116 -8.25 -27.88 -3.48
C GLY A 116 -8.04 -27.45 -4.93
N TYR A 117 -7.79 -26.15 -5.19
CA TYR A 117 -7.44 -25.67 -6.52
C TYR A 117 -6.10 -26.26 -6.99
N LYS A 118 -6.10 -26.89 -8.16
CA LYS A 118 -4.86 -27.41 -8.80
C LYS A 118 -3.96 -26.27 -9.29
N THR A 119 -4.55 -25.17 -9.72
CA THR A 119 -3.84 -24.01 -10.27
C THR A 119 -4.63 -22.75 -9.96
N ILE A 120 -3.95 -21.72 -9.46
CA ILE A 120 -4.53 -20.40 -9.23
C ILE A 120 -3.95 -19.47 -10.29
N TYR A 121 -4.77 -19.02 -11.22
CA TYR A 121 -4.35 -18.03 -12.22
C TYR A 121 -4.61 -16.63 -11.70
N PHE A 122 -3.60 -15.76 -11.76
CA PHE A 122 -3.71 -14.38 -11.35
C PHE A 122 -3.47 -13.46 -12.56
N PHE A 123 -4.30 -12.42 -12.72
CA PHE A 123 -4.19 -11.42 -13.79
C PHE A 123 -4.05 -10.04 -13.14
N GLY A 124 -3.06 -9.25 -13.55
CA GLY A 124 -2.84 -7.91 -12.98
C GLY A 124 -2.14 -6.96 -13.95
N ASP A 125 -2.39 -5.66 -13.79
CA ASP A 125 -1.83 -4.61 -14.63
C ASP A 125 -0.59 -3.95 -14.01
N LYS A 126 -0.41 -4.05 -12.68
CA LYS A 126 0.71 -3.44 -11.95
C LYS A 126 1.62 -4.49 -11.35
N THR A 127 2.13 -5.38 -12.20
CA THR A 127 2.90 -6.57 -11.84
C THR A 127 4.42 -6.35 -11.81
N MET A 128 4.91 -5.12 -11.95
CA MET A 128 6.32 -4.76 -11.82
C MET A 128 6.66 -4.36 -10.38
N PRO A 129 7.92 -4.46 -9.92
CA PRO A 129 8.31 -4.05 -8.57
C PRO A 129 7.78 -2.66 -8.19
N GLY A 130 7.08 -2.57 -7.05
CA GLY A 130 6.42 -1.35 -6.57
C GLY A 130 4.96 -1.18 -7.04
N GLY A 131 4.49 -2.01 -7.97
CA GLY A 131 3.08 -2.12 -8.32
C GLY A 131 2.30 -2.97 -7.32
N ASN A 132 1.01 -2.68 -7.13
CA ASN A 132 0.18 -3.35 -6.12
C ASN A 132 -0.23 -4.78 -6.49
N ASP A 133 0.14 -5.30 -7.66
CA ASP A 133 -0.04 -6.69 -8.07
C ASP A 133 1.23 -7.52 -7.96
N TYR A 134 2.39 -6.87 -7.78
CA TYR A 134 3.70 -7.50 -7.87
C TYR A 134 3.84 -8.73 -6.96
N GLU A 135 3.46 -8.58 -5.69
CA GLU A 135 3.65 -9.63 -4.70
C GLU A 135 2.77 -10.86 -4.98
N ILE A 136 1.51 -10.68 -5.39
CA ILE A 136 0.63 -11.81 -5.73
C ILE A 136 1.00 -12.42 -7.08
N TYR A 137 1.39 -11.60 -8.05
CA TYR A 137 1.83 -12.05 -9.38
C TYR A 137 3.09 -12.93 -9.32
N THR A 138 4.01 -12.64 -8.38
CA THR A 138 5.25 -13.39 -8.18
C THR A 138 5.14 -14.50 -7.12
N ASP A 139 3.99 -14.65 -6.46
CA ASP A 139 3.77 -15.69 -5.45
C ASP A 139 3.75 -17.07 -6.12
N SER A 140 4.51 -18.03 -5.58
CA SER A 140 4.67 -19.37 -6.14
C SER A 140 3.37 -20.18 -6.17
N ARG A 141 2.33 -19.78 -5.42
CA ARG A 141 1.00 -20.39 -5.46
C ARG A 141 0.19 -19.95 -6.68
N THR A 142 0.64 -18.95 -7.44
CA THR A 142 -0.08 -18.44 -8.60
C THR A 142 0.69 -18.68 -9.91
N VAL A 143 -0.07 -18.79 -11.00
CA VAL A 143 0.44 -18.60 -12.36
C VAL A 143 0.00 -17.20 -12.79
N GLY A 144 0.94 -16.26 -12.74
CA GLY A 144 0.69 -14.85 -13.00
C GLY A 144 0.70 -14.48 -14.49
N TYR A 145 -0.28 -13.67 -14.90
CA TYR A 145 -0.35 -13.02 -16.21
C TYR A 145 -0.37 -11.50 -16.03
N SER A 146 0.64 -10.84 -16.61
CA SER A 146 0.65 -9.39 -16.74
C SER A 146 -0.25 -9.00 -17.90
N VAL A 147 -1.14 -8.04 -17.68
CA VAL A 147 -2.09 -7.53 -18.68
C VAL A 147 -2.02 -6.02 -18.77
N THR A 148 -2.37 -5.48 -19.93
CA THR A 148 -2.38 -4.02 -20.14
C THR A 148 -3.76 -3.43 -20.28
N SER A 149 -4.77 -4.27 -20.51
CA SER A 149 -6.17 -3.87 -20.66
C SER A 149 -7.15 -5.01 -20.36
N PRO A 150 -8.45 -4.71 -20.22
CA PRO A 150 -9.49 -5.73 -20.12
C PRO A 150 -9.51 -6.68 -21.32
N GLU A 151 -9.27 -6.19 -22.53
CA GLU A 151 -9.25 -6.98 -23.76
C GLU A 151 -8.07 -7.96 -23.78
N ASP A 152 -6.93 -7.56 -23.22
CA ASP A 152 -5.75 -8.42 -23.09
C ASP A 152 -6.03 -9.59 -22.12
N THR A 153 -6.72 -9.30 -21.02
CA THR A 153 -7.21 -10.33 -20.09
C THR A 153 -8.14 -11.31 -20.80
N GLN A 154 -9.13 -10.81 -21.55
CA GLN A 154 -10.05 -11.66 -22.30
C GLN A 154 -9.30 -12.58 -23.28
N ARG A 155 -8.41 -12.00 -24.09
CA ARG A 155 -7.61 -12.74 -25.08
C ARG A 155 -6.77 -13.86 -24.46
N ILE A 156 -6.24 -13.65 -23.25
CA ILE A 156 -5.46 -14.69 -22.55
C ILE A 156 -6.41 -15.76 -21.99
N CYS A 157 -7.54 -15.39 -21.39
CA CYS A 157 -8.54 -16.34 -20.91
C CYS A 157 -9.07 -17.24 -22.03
N GLU A 158 -9.37 -16.68 -23.20
CA GLU A 158 -9.81 -17.43 -24.38
C GLU A 158 -8.76 -18.48 -24.79
N LYS A 159 -7.47 -18.13 -24.76
CA LYS A 159 -6.38 -19.09 -25.11
C LYS A 159 -6.17 -20.19 -24.07
N LEU A 160 -6.53 -19.96 -22.82
CA LEU A 160 -6.28 -20.90 -21.72
C LEU A 160 -7.43 -21.87 -21.49
N PHE A 161 -8.66 -21.45 -21.77
CA PHE A 161 -9.85 -22.15 -21.29
C PHE A 161 -10.87 -22.50 -22.38
N LEU A 162 -10.67 -22.06 -23.63
CA LEU A 162 -11.52 -22.37 -24.79
C LEU A 162 -10.71 -23.05 -25.89
#